data_AF-A0A520DWH9-F1
#
_entry.id   AF-A0A520DWH9-F1
#
_cell.length_a   1.000
_cell.length_b   1.000
_cell.length_c   1.000
_cell.angle_alpha   90.00
_cell.angle_beta   90.00
_cell.angle_gamma   90.00
#
_symmetry.space_group_name_H-M   'P 1'
#
loop_
_entity.id
_entity.type
_entity.pdbx_description
1 polymer ?
#
loop_
_entity_poly.entity_id
_entity_poly.type
_entity_poly.pdbx_seq_one_letter_code
_entity_poly.pdbx_strand_id
1 'polypeptide(L)'
;MKTRKPFLIFYILITLSLLVDVMMVQKFKISLAGYWSDRVLFWFWAISTVAFLVVFWKNIFTKIYFGLIVLGFIISIIAMMLPFWAISLAVTGLERSDVAISADGKYRLQVVRTVMTRPALEIIENNGLLEKVIAKNDIEFLRNDRLKVGYETISEVKFVSETSDSLTFDVRTPWRSNLISFKKGGDEQ
;
A
#
# COMPACT_ATOMS: atom_id res chain seq x y z
N MET A 1 -2.62 -7.45 39.10
CA MET A 1 -1.29 -7.40 38.42
C MET A 1 -1.13 -8.41 37.26
N LYS A 2 -1.85 -9.55 37.26
CA LYS A 2 -1.72 -10.64 36.28
C LYS A 2 -2.15 -10.30 34.83
N THR A 3 -3.08 -9.37 34.63
CA THR A 3 -3.65 -9.02 33.30
C THR A 3 -2.79 -8.07 32.46
N ARG A 4 -1.80 -7.38 33.05
CA ARG A 4 -0.98 -6.38 32.33
C ARG A 4 0.14 -7.00 31.49
N LYS A 5 0.72 -8.11 31.96
CA LYS A 5 1.77 -8.84 31.24
C LYS A 5 1.31 -9.41 29.89
N PRO A 6 0.19 -10.17 29.80
CA PRO A 6 -0.25 -10.70 28.50
C PRO A 6 -0.62 -9.59 27.52
N PHE A 7 -1.22 -8.50 28.01
CA PHE A 7 -1.53 -7.33 27.18
C PHE A 7 -0.26 -6.64 26.64
N LEU A 8 0.79 -6.51 27.45
CA LEU A 8 2.07 -5.97 27.01
C LEU A 8 2.74 -6.86 25.96
N ILE A 9 2.72 -8.18 26.14
CA ILE A 9 3.26 -9.14 25.16
C ILE A 9 2.49 -9.02 23.84
N PHE A 10 1.16 -8.99 23.90
CA PHE A 10 0.31 -8.80 22.73
C PHE A 10 0.64 -7.50 21.99
N TYR A 11 0.80 -6.39 22.73
CA TYR A 11 1.17 -5.09 22.16
C TYR A 11 2.56 -5.11 21.48
N ILE A 12 3.52 -5.82 22.06
CA ILE A 12 4.85 -6.00 21.44
C ILE A 12 4.73 -6.81 20.15
N LEU A 13 3.95 -7.90 20.16
CA LEU A 13 3.77 -8.76 18.98
C LEU A 13 3.15 -8.00 17.81
N ILE A 14 2.08 -7.23 18.05
CA ILE A 14 1.42 -6.44 17.00
C ILE A 14 2.35 -5.32 16.48
N THR A 15 3.11 -4.67 17.36
CA THR A 15 4.08 -3.65 16.94
C THR A 15 5.20 -4.24 16.09
N LEU A 16 5.71 -5.41 16.47
CA LEU A 16 6.75 -6.11 15.71
C LEU A 16 6.22 -6.59 14.35
N SER A 17 4.98 -7.08 14.31
CA SER A 17 4.32 -7.46 13.05
C SER A 17 4.18 -6.26 12.11
N LEU A 18 3.76 -5.09 12.61
CA LEU A 18 3.65 -3.88 11.80
C LEU A 18 5.02 -3.41 11.29
N LEU A 19 6.07 -3.51 12.11
CA LEU A 19 7.43 -3.16 11.69
C LEU A 19 7.94 -4.08 10.57
N VAL A 20 7.72 -5.39 10.69
CA VAL A 20 8.09 -6.36 9.65
C VAL A 20 7.34 -6.07 8.36
N ASP A 21 6.05 -5.80 8.44
CA ASP A 21 5.20 -5.45 7.29
C ASP A 21 5.72 -4.20 6.55
N VAL A 22 5.96 -3.10 7.28
CA VAL A 22 6.53 -1.87 6.71
C VAL A 22 7.90 -2.14 6.06
N MET A 23 8.76 -2.95 6.68
CA MET A 23 10.06 -3.31 6.10
C MET A 23 9.92 -4.16 4.83
N MET A 24 8.95 -5.08 4.77
CA MET A 24 8.66 -5.90 3.60
C MET A 24 8.19 -5.06 2.42
N VAL A 25 7.27 -4.11 2.67
CA VAL A 25 6.76 -3.20 1.65
C VAL A 25 7.90 -2.35 1.08
N GLN A 26 8.72 -1.75 1.94
CA GLN A 26 9.75 -0.81 1.49
C GLN A 26 10.95 -1.48 0.80
N LYS A 27 11.37 -2.67 1.24
CA LYS A 27 12.56 -3.34 0.68
C LYS A 27 12.24 -4.32 -0.43
N PHE A 28 11.15 -5.06 -0.30
CA PHE A 28 10.85 -6.19 -1.18
C PHE A 28 9.64 -5.94 -2.07
N LYS A 29 8.94 -4.80 -1.89
CA LYS A 29 7.67 -4.50 -2.56
C LYS A 29 6.63 -5.61 -2.36
N ILE A 30 6.70 -6.26 -1.19
CA ILE A 30 5.79 -7.32 -0.75
C ILE A 30 4.85 -6.72 0.29
N SER A 31 3.56 -6.97 0.14
CA SER A 31 2.47 -6.54 1.00
C SER A 31 1.63 -7.75 1.39
N LEU A 32 0.84 -7.67 2.46
CA LEU A 32 -0.09 -8.74 2.80
C LEU A 32 -1.18 -8.84 1.73
N ALA A 33 -1.59 -10.06 1.44
CA ALA A 33 -2.60 -10.28 0.42
C ALA A 33 -3.93 -9.59 0.76
N GLY A 34 -4.54 -8.99 -0.27
CA GLY A 34 -5.75 -8.21 -0.14
C GLY A 34 -5.49 -6.73 0.09
N TYR A 35 -6.25 -5.91 -0.63
CA TYR A 35 -6.18 -4.44 -0.62
C TYR A 35 -6.21 -3.79 0.77
N TRP A 36 -6.88 -4.45 1.73
CA TRP A 36 -7.15 -3.91 3.06
C TRP A 36 -6.25 -4.46 4.17
N SER A 37 -5.46 -5.52 3.91
CA SER A 37 -4.81 -6.27 4.98
C SER A 37 -3.81 -5.43 5.78
N ASP A 38 -2.89 -4.74 5.10
CA ASP A 38 -1.91 -3.83 5.73
C ASP A 38 -2.59 -2.74 6.57
N ARG A 39 -3.77 -2.26 6.12
CA ARG A 39 -4.51 -1.19 6.79
C ARG A 39 -5.19 -1.69 8.05
N VAL A 40 -5.77 -2.88 8.01
CA VAL A 40 -6.36 -3.51 9.19
C VAL A 40 -5.28 -3.71 10.25
N LEU A 41 -4.10 -4.18 9.86
CA LEU A 41 -2.96 -4.31 10.77
C LEU A 41 -2.58 -2.96 11.40
N PHE A 42 -2.48 -1.90 10.59
CA PHE A 42 -2.19 -0.55 11.08
C PHE A 42 -3.26 -0.04 12.07
N TRP A 43 -4.55 -0.12 11.72
CA TRP A 43 -5.63 0.36 12.59
C TRP A 43 -5.72 -0.43 13.89
N PHE A 44 -5.49 -1.74 13.81
CA PHE A 44 -5.47 -2.60 14.97
C PHE A 44 -4.29 -2.25 15.90
N TRP A 45 -3.13 -1.94 15.34
CA TRP A 45 -1.99 -1.39 16.09
C TRP A 45 -2.33 -0.03 16.71
N ALA A 46 -2.90 0.90 15.96
CA ALA A 46 -3.25 2.25 16.44
C ALA A 46 -4.23 2.22 17.63
N ILE A 47 -5.29 1.42 17.55
CA ILE A 47 -6.25 1.24 18.65
C ILE A 47 -5.54 0.62 19.86
N SER A 48 -4.70 -0.39 19.64
CA SER A 48 -3.91 -1.03 20.70
C SER A 48 -2.94 -0.06 21.37
N THR A 49 -2.34 0.86 20.61
CA THR A 49 -1.46 1.93 21.10
C THR A 49 -2.21 2.88 22.03
N VAL A 50 -3.42 3.33 21.66
CA VAL A 50 -4.26 4.16 22.55
C VAL A 50 -4.59 3.41 23.84
N ALA A 51 -5.01 2.15 23.74
CA ALA A 51 -5.29 1.33 24.92
C ALA A 51 -4.04 1.16 25.81
N PHE A 52 -2.87 0.95 25.21
CA PHE A 52 -1.60 0.84 25.92
C PHE A 52 -1.25 2.11 26.69
N LEU A 53 -1.42 3.28 26.06
CA LEU A 53 -1.18 4.57 26.70
C LEU A 53 -2.08 4.78 27.92
N VAL A 54 -3.38 4.46 27.81
CA VAL A 54 -4.33 4.60 28.92
C VAL A 54 -3.98 3.66 30.08
N VAL A 55 -3.70 2.38 29.78
CA VAL A 55 -3.43 1.35 30.80
C VAL A 55 -2.12 1.62 31.55
N PHE A 56 -1.08 2.11 30.86
CA PHE A 56 0.26 2.33 31.43
C PHE A 56 0.59 3.80 31.70
N TRP A 57 -0.38 4.72 31.66
CA TRP A 57 -0.16 6.17 31.78
C TRP A 57 0.64 6.61 33.01
N LYS A 58 0.55 5.86 34.12
CA LYS A 58 1.29 6.15 35.35
C LYS A 58 2.80 5.94 35.20
N ASN A 59 3.25 5.20 34.19
CA ASN A 59 4.66 4.93 33.93
C ASN A 59 5.32 6.08 33.17
N ILE A 60 6.51 6.51 33.61
CA ILE A 60 7.28 7.56 32.94
C ILE A 60 7.66 7.17 31.51
N PHE A 61 8.01 5.91 31.26
CA PHE A 61 8.36 5.43 29.93
C PHE A 61 7.19 5.54 28.95
N THR A 62 5.95 5.35 29.42
CA THR A 62 4.75 5.50 28.60
C THR A 62 4.52 6.97 28.21
N LYS A 63 4.83 7.92 29.10
CA LYS A 63 4.76 9.35 28.79
C LYS A 63 5.83 9.76 27.77
N ILE A 64 7.05 9.25 27.91
CA ILE A 64 8.13 9.47 26.93
C ILE A 64 7.70 8.91 25.56
N TYR A 65 7.17 7.69 25.54
CA TYR A 65 6.67 7.06 24.32
C TYR A 65 5.56 7.89 23.64
N PHE A 66 4.59 8.39 24.42
CA PHE A 66 3.57 9.30 23.90
C PHE A 66 4.18 10.58 23.33
N GLY A 67 5.14 11.19 24.06
CA GLY A 67 5.88 12.36 23.58
C GLY A 67 6.59 12.11 22.25
N LEU A 68 7.19 10.93 22.06
CA LEU A 68 7.81 10.54 20.79
C LEU A 68 6.79 10.38 19.65
N ILE A 69 5.60 9.82 19.91
CA ILE A 69 4.53 9.74 18.91
C ILE A 69 4.11 11.15 18.49
N VAL A 70 3.84 12.03 19.46
CA VAL A 70 3.39 13.40 19.19
C VAL A 70 4.48 14.19 18.46
N LEU A 71 5.73 14.09 18.90
CA LEU A 71 6.86 14.76 18.26
C LEU A 71 7.08 14.24 16.84
N GLY A 72 7.04 12.92 16.63
CA GLY A 72 7.13 12.30 15.31
C GLY A 72 6.02 12.77 14.38
N PHE A 73 4.79 12.89 14.89
CA PHE A 73 3.67 13.45 14.14
C PHE A 73 3.89 14.92 13.75
N ILE A 74 4.35 15.76 14.68
CA ILE A 74 4.67 17.16 14.38
C ILE A 74 5.78 17.25 13.33
N ILE A 75 6.86 16.47 13.48
CA ILE A 75 7.96 16.41 12.51
C ILE A 75 7.45 15.95 11.14
N SER A 76 6.51 15.00 11.10
CA SER A 76 5.91 14.51 9.84
C SER A 76 5.18 15.61 9.07
N ILE A 77 4.65 16.62 9.76
CA ILE A 77 3.99 17.79 9.16
C ILE A 77 5.03 18.82 8.74
N ILE A 78 6.00 19.12 9.60
CA ILE A 78 7.05 20.13 9.33
C ILE A 78 7.93 19.73 8.16
N ALA A 79 8.17 18.42 7.96
CA ALA A 79 8.92 17.89 6.82
C ALA A 79 8.11 17.96 5.50
N MET A 80 7.68 19.16 5.13
CA MET A 80 6.89 19.48 3.94
C MET A 80 5.60 18.65 3.82
N MET A 81 5.08 18.15 4.94
CA MET A 81 4.00 17.17 5.03
C MET A 81 4.23 15.86 4.26
N LEU A 82 5.43 15.58 3.72
CA LEU A 82 5.67 14.39 2.90
C LEU A 82 5.49 13.10 3.70
N PRO A 83 6.11 12.96 4.90
CA PRO A 83 5.87 11.79 5.72
C PRO A 83 4.42 11.71 6.20
N PHE A 84 3.78 12.86 6.47
CA PHE A 84 2.37 12.91 6.83
C PHE A 84 1.47 12.36 5.71
N TRP A 85 1.69 12.78 4.46
CA TRP A 85 0.94 12.27 3.30
C TRP A 85 1.22 10.80 3.04
N ALA A 86 2.46 10.34 3.19
CA ALA A 86 2.79 8.91 3.07
C ALA A 86 2.01 8.06 4.09
N ILE A 87 1.97 8.49 5.35
CA ILE A 87 1.18 7.81 6.40
C ILE A 87 -0.30 7.88 6.07
N SER A 88 -0.82 9.07 5.74
CA SER A 88 -2.25 9.28 5.45
C SER A 88 -2.73 8.40 4.30
N LEU A 89 -1.98 8.34 3.20
CA LEU A 89 -2.33 7.54 2.03
C LEU A 89 -2.21 6.04 2.31
N ALA A 90 -1.18 5.60 3.04
CA ALA A 90 -1.03 4.20 3.44
C ALA A 90 -2.21 3.72 4.32
N VAL A 91 -2.70 4.58 5.22
CA VAL A 91 -3.78 4.25 6.16
C VAL A 91 -5.16 4.31 5.51
N THR A 92 -5.38 5.28 4.62
CA THR A 92 -6.69 5.49 3.98
C THR A 92 -6.86 4.64 2.72
N GLY A 93 -5.78 4.34 2.01
CA GLY A 93 -5.81 3.65 0.73
C GLY A 93 -6.18 4.51 -0.47
N LEU A 94 -6.38 5.81 -0.28
CA LEU A 94 -6.82 6.73 -1.34
C LEU A 94 -5.84 6.81 -2.51
N GLU A 95 -4.59 6.41 -2.30
CA GLU A 95 -3.59 6.34 -3.36
C GLU A 95 -3.88 5.25 -4.40
N ARG A 96 -4.64 4.21 -4.08
CA ARG A 96 -4.86 3.07 -4.97
C ARG A 96 -6.26 3.14 -5.58
N SER A 97 -6.35 3.49 -6.85
CA SER A 97 -7.59 3.53 -7.63
C SER A 97 -7.63 2.44 -8.71
N ASP A 98 -8.83 2.18 -9.23
CA ASP A 98 -9.03 1.37 -10.45
C ASP A 98 -8.44 -0.05 -10.36
N VAL A 99 -8.87 -0.80 -9.33
CA VAL A 99 -8.41 -2.17 -9.06
C VAL A 99 -9.13 -3.15 -9.96
N ALA A 100 -8.39 -3.81 -10.86
CA ALA A 100 -8.90 -4.88 -11.70
C ALA A 100 -8.18 -6.20 -11.39
N ILE A 101 -8.95 -7.26 -11.21
CA ILE A 101 -8.43 -8.60 -10.93
C ILE A 101 -8.53 -9.41 -12.22
N SER A 102 -7.45 -10.08 -12.59
CA SER A 102 -7.44 -11.00 -13.73
C SER A 102 -8.42 -12.16 -13.49
N ALA A 103 -8.98 -12.72 -14.56
CA ALA A 103 -9.97 -13.80 -14.47
C ALA A 103 -9.47 -15.07 -13.75
N ASP A 104 -8.15 -15.27 -13.72
CA ASP A 104 -7.46 -16.35 -13.00
C ASP A 104 -7.15 -16.02 -11.53
N GLY A 105 -7.37 -14.78 -11.09
CA GLY A 105 -7.08 -14.31 -9.72
C GLY A 105 -5.59 -14.20 -9.37
N LYS A 106 -4.69 -14.53 -10.29
CA LYS A 106 -3.23 -14.53 -10.08
C LYS A 106 -2.64 -13.12 -10.14
N TYR A 107 -3.18 -12.28 -11.00
CA TYR A 107 -2.69 -10.91 -11.21
C TYR A 107 -3.76 -9.88 -10.87
N ARG A 108 -3.31 -8.77 -10.28
CA ARG A 108 -4.12 -7.60 -10.00
C ARG A 108 -3.43 -6.36 -10.54
N LEU A 109 -4.17 -5.56 -11.30
CA LEU A 109 -3.72 -4.26 -11.76
C LEU A 109 -4.33 -3.19 -10.89
N GLN A 110 -3.52 -2.21 -10.50
CA GLN A 110 -3.97 -1.05 -9.74
C GLN A 110 -3.27 0.20 -10.24
N VAL A 111 -3.99 1.32 -10.24
CA VAL A 111 -3.39 2.63 -10.49
C VAL A 111 -3.02 3.23 -9.14
N VAL A 112 -1.73 3.56 -8.97
CA VAL A 112 -1.24 4.21 -7.76
C VAL A 112 -1.00 5.69 -8.03
N ARG A 113 -1.63 6.54 -7.24
CA ARG A 113 -1.56 8.00 -7.24
C ARG A 113 -1.06 8.46 -5.89
N THR A 114 0.17 8.95 -5.84
CA THR A 114 0.72 9.54 -4.63
C THR A 114 0.98 11.02 -4.84
N VAL A 115 1.09 11.77 -3.75
CA VAL A 115 1.37 13.22 -3.78
C VAL A 115 2.79 13.49 -4.30
N MET A 116 3.67 12.49 -4.25
CA MET A 116 5.10 12.64 -4.51
C MET A 116 5.57 12.21 -5.91
N THR A 117 4.78 11.41 -6.63
CA THR A 117 5.20 10.83 -7.91
C THR A 117 4.04 10.79 -8.87
N ARG A 118 4.37 10.74 -10.17
CA ARG A 118 3.36 10.61 -11.21
C ARG A 118 2.55 9.33 -10.99
N PRO A 119 1.23 9.36 -11.30
CA PRO A 119 0.42 8.17 -11.32
C PRO A 119 1.09 7.06 -12.14
N ALA A 120 1.04 5.83 -11.63
CA ALA A 120 1.64 4.69 -12.28
C ALA A 120 0.72 3.47 -12.18
N LEU A 121 0.84 2.57 -13.14
CA LEU A 121 0.16 1.29 -13.13
C LEU A 121 1.07 0.27 -12.45
N GLU A 122 0.57 -0.35 -11.40
CA GLU A 122 1.25 -1.44 -10.72
C GLU A 122 0.58 -2.76 -11.04
N ILE A 123 1.42 -3.75 -11.35
CA ILE A 123 0.99 -5.14 -11.51
C ILE A 123 1.43 -5.89 -10.27
N ILE A 124 0.44 -6.48 -9.61
CA ILE A 124 0.62 -7.25 -8.40
C ILE A 124 0.40 -8.72 -8.74
N GLU A 125 1.38 -9.54 -8.40
CA GLU A 125 1.23 -10.98 -8.38
C GLU A 125 0.75 -11.43 -6.99
N ASN A 126 -0.32 -12.21 -6.99
CA ASN A 126 -0.87 -12.80 -5.78
C ASN A 126 -0.24 -14.18 -5.53
N ASN A 127 0.51 -14.29 -4.44
CA ASN A 127 1.14 -15.53 -3.97
C ASN A 127 0.42 -16.09 -2.73
N GLY A 128 -0.90 -15.91 -2.65
CA GLY A 128 -1.74 -16.44 -1.58
C GLY A 128 -1.88 -15.48 -0.40
N LEU A 129 -0.96 -15.55 0.58
CA LEU A 129 -0.96 -14.68 1.76
C LEU A 129 -0.17 -13.38 1.57
N LEU A 130 0.65 -13.33 0.51
CA LEU A 130 1.49 -12.20 0.19
C LEU A 130 1.25 -11.79 -1.27
N GLU A 131 1.21 -10.49 -1.47
CA GLU A 131 1.12 -9.85 -2.77
C GLU A 131 2.45 -9.14 -3.08
N LYS A 132 2.95 -9.26 -4.31
CA LYS A 132 4.21 -8.63 -4.70
C LYS A 132 4.01 -7.76 -5.93
N VAL A 133 4.51 -6.53 -5.90
CA VAL A 133 4.57 -5.67 -7.09
C VAL A 133 5.69 -6.19 -8.00
N ILE A 134 5.31 -6.64 -9.20
CA ILE A 134 6.24 -7.26 -10.18
C ILE A 134 6.62 -6.32 -11.33
N ALA A 135 5.80 -5.29 -11.59
CA ALA A 135 6.05 -4.28 -12.60
C ALA A 135 5.34 -2.97 -12.24
N LYS A 136 5.96 -1.85 -12.60
CA LYS A 136 5.40 -0.51 -12.48
C LYS A 136 5.70 0.26 -13.77
N ASN A 137 4.66 0.71 -14.47
CA ASN A 137 4.77 1.47 -15.71
C ASN A 137 3.98 2.78 -15.64
N ASP A 138 4.31 3.75 -16.50
CA ASP A 138 3.52 4.96 -16.66
C ASP A 138 2.12 4.65 -17.25
N ILE A 139 1.13 5.45 -16.86
CA ILE A 139 -0.26 5.38 -17.32
C ILE A 139 -0.59 6.41 -18.40
N GLU A 140 0.40 6.93 -19.13
CA GLU A 140 0.17 7.85 -20.26
C GLU A 140 -0.83 7.29 -21.27
N PHE A 141 -0.86 5.97 -21.49
CA PHE A 141 -1.84 5.31 -22.35
C PHE A 141 -3.30 5.41 -21.85
N LEU A 142 -3.52 5.65 -20.54
CA LEU A 142 -4.84 5.90 -19.95
C LEU A 142 -5.21 7.38 -19.98
N ARG A 143 -4.35 8.27 -20.50
CA ARG A 143 -4.67 9.69 -20.57
C ARG A 143 -5.91 9.90 -21.44
N ASN A 144 -6.85 10.67 -20.91
CA ASN A 144 -8.08 10.99 -21.60
C ASN A 144 -7.84 12.16 -22.57
N ASP A 145 -7.86 11.89 -23.86
CA ASP A 145 -7.63 12.88 -24.92
C ASP A 145 -8.71 13.96 -25.00
N ARG A 146 -9.92 13.68 -24.49
CA ARG A 146 -11.07 14.59 -24.53
C ARG A 146 -11.06 15.62 -23.40
N LEU A 147 -10.70 15.19 -22.19
CA LEU A 147 -10.73 16.05 -21.00
C LEU A 147 -9.38 16.68 -20.66
N LYS A 148 -8.27 16.22 -21.25
CA LYS A 148 -6.87 16.69 -21.06
C LYS A 148 -6.34 16.72 -19.61
N VAL A 149 -7.18 16.46 -18.60
CA VAL A 149 -6.87 16.62 -17.16
C VAL A 149 -7.21 15.35 -16.34
N GLY A 150 -7.58 14.23 -16.98
CA GLY A 150 -7.94 12.99 -16.28
C GLY A 150 -7.39 11.73 -16.95
N TYR A 151 -7.28 10.66 -16.17
CA TYR A 151 -7.01 9.31 -16.68
C TYR A 151 -8.30 8.49 -16.69
N GLU A 152 -8.43 7.59 -17.64
CA GLU A 152 -9.58 6.69 -17.74
C GLU A 152 -9.51 5.58 -16.68
N THR A 153 -10.66 5.24 -16.11
CA THR A 153 -10.81 4.09 -15.20
C THR A 153 -10.64 2.79 -15.97
N ILE A 154 -9.90 1.84 -15.38
CA ILE A 154 -9.79 0.48 -15.88
C ILE A 154 -11.04 -0.29 -15.49
N SER A 155 -11.75 -0.84 -16.48
CA SER A 155 -13.00 -1.59 -16.25
C SER A 155 -12.76 -3.10 -16.18
N GLU A 156 -11.87 -3.63 -17.00
CA GLU A 156 -11.59 -5.07 -17.07
C GLU A 156 -10.13 -5.29 -17.49
N VAL A 157 -9.50 -6.32 -16.93
CA VAL A 157 -8.17 -6.76 -17.36
C VAL A 157 -8.20 -8.24 -17.65
N LYS A 158 -7.75 -8.61 -18.85
CA LYS A 158 -7.54 -10.00 -19.24
C LYS A 158 -6.07 -10.27 -19.43
N PHE A 159 -5.58 -11.29 -18.73
CA PHE A 159 -4.27 -11.83 -18.99
C PHE A 159 -4.26 -12.50 -20.38
N VAL A 160 -3.29 -12.16 -21.22
CA VAL A 160 -3.19 -12.66 -22.59
C VAL A 160 -2.05 -13.66 -22.72
N SER A 161 -0.84 -13.31 -22.25
CA SER A 161 0.32 -14.18 -22.37
C SER A 161 1.46 -13.79 -21.43
N GLU A 162 2.20 -14.78 -20.94
CA GLU A 162 3.47 -14.63 -20.23
C GLU A 162 4.61 -15.18 -21.10
N THR A 163 5.59 -14.33 -21.39
CA THR A 163 6.89 -14.71 -21.95
C THR A 163 7.94 -14.63 -20.83
N SER A 164 9.12 -15.24 -21.01
CA SER A 164 10.21 -15.20 -20.02
C SER A 164 10.55 -13.78 -19.53
N ASP A 165 10.43 -12.78 -20.40
CA ASP A 165 10.81 -11.38 -20.12
C ASP A 165 9.63 -10.41 -20.05
N SER A 166 8.41 -10.82 -20.42
CA SER A 166 7.27 -9.90 -20.48
C SER A 166 5.92 -10.53 -20.18
N LEU A 167 5.03 -9.75 -19.56
CA LEU A 167 3.64 -10.08 -19.29
C LEU A 167 2.76 -9.19 -20.13
N THR A 168 1.84 -9.78 -20.91
CA THR A 168 0.92 -9.02 -21.76
C THR A 168 -0.50 -9.11 -21.24
N PHE A 169 -1.13 -7.95 -21.08
CA PHE A 169 -2.50 -7.80 -20.61
C PHE A 169 -3.33 -7.04 -21.64
N ASP A 170 -4.57 -7.47 -21.87
CA ASP A 170 -5.61 -6.67 -22.52
C ASP A 170 -6.31 -5.86 -21.43
N VAL A 171 -6.02 -4.56 -21.41
CA VAL A 171 -6.62 -3.60 -20.47
C VAL A 171 -7.76 -2.90 -21.17
N ARG A 172 -8.97 -3.12 -20.67
CA ARG A 172 -10.18 -2.46 -21.15
C ARG A 172 -10.51 -1.27 -20.27
N THR A 173 -10.77 -0.17 -20.94
CA THR A 173 -11.43 1.01 -20.38
C THR A 173 -12.88 1.04 -20.91
N PRO A 174 -13.76 1.90 -20.38
CA PRO A 174 -15.12 2.04 -20.93
C PRO A 174 -15.18 2.36 -22.43
N TRP A 175 -14.11 2.88 -23.01
CA TRP A 175 -14.10 3.43 -24.38
C TRP A 175 -13.15 2.73 -25.35
N ARG A 176 -12.13 2.01 -24.86
CA ARG A 176 -11.09 1.35 -25.68
C ARG A 176 -10.47 0.14 -24.97
N SER A 177 -10.02 -0.82 -25.76
CA SER A 177 -9.18 -1.94 -25.34
C SER A 177 -7.74 -1.70 -25.82
N ASN A 178 -6.76 -1.78 -24.92
CA ASN A 178 -5.35 -1.68 -25.27
C ASN A 178 -4.61 -2.93 -24.81
N LEU A 179 -3.82 -3.51 -25.71
CA LEU A 179 -2.85 -4.55 -25.39
C LEU A 179 -1.58 -3.89 -24.86
N ILE A 180 -1.15 -4.27 -23.65
CA ILE A 180 0.01 -3.69 -22.99
C ILE A 180 0.92 -4.81 -22.55
N SER A 181 2.17 -4.73 -23.00
CA SER A 181 3.23 -5.64 -22.60
C SER A 181 4.13 -4.97 -21.58
N PHE A 182 4.33 -5.63 -20.44
CA PHE A 182 5.12 -5.16 -19.32
C PHE A 182 6.37 -6.01 -19.21
N LYS A 183 7.54 -5.38 -19.01
CA LYS A 183 8.79 -6.12 -18.81
C LYS A 183 8.88 -6.63 -17.37
N LYS A 184 9.12 -7.93 -17.18
CA LYS A 184 9.26 -8.55 -15.86
C LYS A 184 10.59 -8.11 -15.23
N GLY A 185 10.57 -7.49 -14.06
CA GLY A 185 11.77 -7.03 -13.35
C GLY A 185 12.29 -5.64 -13.75
N GLY A 186 11.49 -4.83 -14.46
CA GLY A 186 11.82 -3.43 -14.73
C GLY A 186 11.47 -2.53 -13.55
N ASP A 187 12.46 -2.22 -12.71
CA ASP A 187 12.50 -0.89 -12.11
C ASP A 187 12.93 0.05 -13.24
N GLU A 188 11.99 0.77 -13.86
CA GLU A 188 12.37 1.93 -14.65
C GLU A 188 13.09 2.90 -13.71
N GLN A 189 14.36 3.13 -14.02
CA GLN A 189 15.23 4.12 -13.39
C GLN A 189 14.70 5.54 -13.64
#